data_AF-A0A8S4SFZ3-F1
#
_entry.id   AF-A0A8S4SFZ3-F1
#
_cell.length_a   1.000
_cell.length_b   1.000
_cell.length_c   1.000
_cell.angle_alpha   90.00
_cell.angle_beta   90.00
_cell.angle_gamma   90.00
#
_symmetry.space_group_name_H-M   'P 1'
#
loop_
_entity.id
_entity.type
_entity.pdbx_description
1 polymer ?
#
loop_
_entity_poly.entity_id
_entity_poly.type
_entity_poly.pdbx_seq_one_letter_code
_entity_poly.pdbx_strand_id
1 'polypeptide(L)'
;MDNRRLLLPYIKCLLDQGKCSPEAKELKLHIKDALETNCEHCTKAQKAGTKKVIAHLINKENDYWVQLCAKYDPESKYVAIFSAILNTIKMKPIIFLCLCVISFVVAKPAEQYTDKFDSFDVKEIITNRRLLVAYIKCVLDQGKCSPEGKELKSHIREAVENYCAKCTPAQRGGTRTVIAHLINKEEDYWNQLTAKYDSDRKYTKKYETELRAAKQL
;
A
#
# COMPACT_ATOMS: atom_id res chain seq x y z
N MET A 1 -3.46 -21.77 -2.01
CA MET A 1 -3.35 -22.28 -0.63
C MET A 1 -3.53 -21.09 0.29
N ASP A 2 -4.71 -20.92 0.90
CA ASP A 2 -5.02 -19.82 1.83
C ASP A 2 -4.93 -20.24 3.31
N ASN A 3 -4.35 -21.43 3.57
CA ASN A 3 -4.27 -21.98 4.91
C ASN A 3 -2.90 -21.70 5.52
N ARG A 4 -2.84 -20.64 6.34
CA ARG A 4 -1.67 -20.23 7.14
C ARG A 4 -0.98 -21.40 7.85
N ARG A 5 -1.75 -22.36 8.39
CA ARG A 5 -1.20 -23.52 9.12
C ARG A 5 -0.35 -24.43 8.24
N LEU A 6 -0.69 -24.54 6.96
CA LEU A 6 0.05 -25.36 6.00
C LEU A 6 1.25 -24.61 5.44
N LEU A 7 1.19 -23.29 5.33
CA LEU A 7 2.23 -22.47 4.72
C LEU A 7 3.39 -22.15 5.67
N LEU A 8 3.10 -21.87 6.94
CA LEU A 8 4.11 -21.46 7.92
C LEU A 8 5.28 -22.45 8.11
N PRO A 9 5.07 -23.78 8.17
CA PRO A 9 6.18 -24.72 8.27
C PRO A 9 7.17 -24.63 7.10
N TYR A 10 6.66 -24.44 5.88
CA TYR A 10 7.48 -24.28 4.68
C TYR A 10 8.28 -22.98 4.72
N ILE A 11 7.65 -21.86 5.11
CA ILE A 11 8.32 -20.57 5.27
C ILE A 11 9.44 -20.66 6.31
N LYS A 12 9.16 -21.23 7.48
CA LYS A 12 10.16 -21.39 8.54
C LYS A 12 11.33 -22.26 8.09
N CYS A 13 11.07 -23.32 7.32
CA CYS A 13 12.13 -24.12 6.71
C CYS A 13 13.01 -23.30 5.73
N LEU A 14 12.38 -22.52 4.85
CA LEU A 14 13.09 -21.64 3.91
C LEU A 14 13.94 -20.60 4.66
N LEU A 15 13.47 -20.11 5.80
CA LEU A 15 14.20 -19.16 6.65
C LEU A 15 15.23 -19.78 7.60
N ASP A 16 15.40 -21.11 7.60
CA ASP A 16 16.25 -21.82 8.60
C ASP A 16 15.78 -21.66 10.05
N GLN A 17 14.48 -21.40 10.25
CA GLN A 17 13.85 -21.16 11.56
C GLN A 17 13.03 -22.35 12.07
N GLY A 18 13.11 -23.51 11.42
CA GLY A 18 12.32 -24.68 11.81
C GLY A 18 12.67 -25.95 11.03
N LYS A 19 11.99 -27.04 11.39
CA LYS A 19 12.15 -28.34 10.73
C LYS A 19 11.66 -28.27 9.28
N CYS A 20 12.42 -28.86 8.37
CA CYS A 20 12.04 -29.02 6.98
C CYS A 20 11.45 -30.40 6.72
N SER A 21 10.27 -30.46 6.10
CA SER A 21 9.78 -31.68 5.47
C SER A 21 10.64 -32.02 4.24
N PRO A 22 10.64 -33.27 3.75
CA PRO A 22 11.35 -33.64 2.53
C PRO A 22 11.01 -32.72 1.34
N GLU A 23 9.73 -32.39 1.16
CA GLU A 23 9.25 -31.53 0.08
C GLU A 23 9.74 -30.09 0.25
N ALA A 24 9.79 -29.58 1.49
CA ALA A 24 10.31 -28.24 1.77
C ALA A 24 11.84 -28.16 1.54
N LYS A 25 12.57 -29.26 1.79
CA LYS A 25 14.01 -29.35 1.48
C LYS A 25 14.24 -29.30 -0.03
N GLU A 26 13.45 -30.06 -0.79
CA GLU A 26 13.52 -30.04 -2.25
C GLU A 26 13.22 -28.63 -2.80
N LEU A 27 12.14 -28.00 -2.34
CA LEU A 27 11.82 -26.62 -2.71
C LEU A 27 12.98 -25.66 -2.40
N LYS A 28 13.63 -25.81 -1.25
CA LYS A 28 14.75 -24.97 -0.84
C LYS A 28 15.99 -25.10 -1.74
N LEU A 29 16.21 -26.27 -2.34
CA LEU A 29 17.30 -26.48 -3.29
C LEU A 29 17.08 -25.74 -4.61
N HIS A 30 15.82 -25.72 -5.08
CA HIS A 30 15.48 -25.18 -6.39
C HIS A 30 15.03 -23.72 -6.37
N ILE A 31 14.74 -23.15 -5.20
CA ILE A 31 14.18 -21.79 -5.10
C ILE A 31 15.10 -20.72 -5.71
N LYS A 32 16.43 -20.85 -5.54
CA LYS A 32 17.40 -19.88 -6.06
C LYS A 32 17.47 -19.93 -7.58
N ASP A 33 17.59 -21.14 -8.14
CA ASP A 33 17.58 -21.38 -9.59
C ASP A 33 16.27 -20.90 -10.24
N ALA A 34 15.13 -21.18 -9.60
CA ALA A 34 13.82 -20.72 -10.08
C ALA A 34 13.68 -19.19 -10.07
N LEU A 35 14.31 -18.48 -9.13
CA LEU A 35 14.36 -17.02 -9.12
C LEU A 35 15.29 -16.50 -10.22
N GLU A 36 16.48 -17.08 -10.35
CA GLU A 36 17.52 -16.70 -11.33
C GLU A 36 17.06 -16.88 -12.79
N THR A 37 16.35 -17.96 -13.07
CA THR A 37 15.83 -18.31 -14.41
C THR A 37 14.42 -17.78 -14.68
N ASN A 38 13.85 -16.99 -13.75
CA ASN A 38 12.47 -16.53 -13.84
C ASN A 38 11.46 -17.68 -14.06
N CYS A 39 11.70 -18.81 -13.39
CA CYS A 39 10.85 -19.99 -13.42
C CYS A 39 10.71 -20.57 -14.84
N GLU A 40 11.82 -20.65 -15.60
CA GLU A 40 11.83 -21.17 -16.98
C GLU A 40 11.26 -22.59 -17.05
N HIS A 41 11.65 -23.44 -16.11
CA HIS A 41 11.23 -24.84 -16.04
C HIS A 41 9.91 -25.09 -15.29
N CYS A 42 9.22 -24.04 -14.85
CA CYS A 42 7.99 -24.18 -14.08
C CYS A 42 6.76 -24.39 -14.96
N THR A 43 5.89 -25.31 -14.54
CA THR A 43 4.56 -25.50 -15.14
C THR A 43 3.65 -24.29 -14.94
N LYS A 44 2.60 -24.17 -15.77
CA LYS A 44 1.58 -23.13 -15.63
C LYS A 44 0.91 -23.16 -14.25
N ALA A 45 0.67 -24.35 -13.71
CA ALA A 45 0.09 -24.53 -12.38
C ALA A 45 1.03 -24.07 -11.27
N GLN A 46 2.33 -24.40 -11.35
CA GLN A 46 3.34 -23.91 -10.40
C GLN A 46 3.42 -22.38 -10.43
N LYS A 47 3.49 -21.75 -11.62
CA LYS A 47 3.50 -20.29 -11.76
C LYS A 47 2.26 -19.64 -11.12
N ALA A 48 1.07 -20.20 -11.34
CA ALA A 48 -0.17 -19.69 -10.75
C ALA A 48 -0.23 -19.88 -9.22
N GLY A 49 0.26 -21.02 -8.71
CA GLY A 49 0.37 -21.31 -7.29
C GLY A 49 1.32 -20.35 -6.58
N THR A 50 2.52 -20.16 -7.14
CA THR A 50 3.54 -19.24 -6.63
C THR A 50 3.01 -17.80 -6.53
N LYS A 51 2.30 -17.31 -7.57
CA LYS A 51 1.66 -15.99 -7.52
C LYS A 51 0.69 -15.84 -6.34
N LYS A 52 -0.14 -16.86 -6.07
CA LYS A 52 -1.09 -16.84 -4.94
C LYS A 52 -0.38 -16.84 -3.59
N VAL A 53 0.69 -17.63 -3.45
CA VAL A 53 1.48 -17.70 -2.21
C VAL A 53 2.20 -16.38 -1.95
N ILE A 54 2.85 -15.80 -2.97
CA ILE A 54 3.51 -14.50 -2.87
C ILE A 54 2.49 -13.41 -2.50
N ALA A 55 1.32 -13.39 -3.15
CA ALA A 55 0.28 -12.44 -2.81
C ALA A 55 -0.21 -12.61 -1.35
N HIS A 56 -0.37 -13.84 -0.87
CA HIS A 56 -0.74 -14.09 0.53
C HIS A 56 0.35 -13.64 1.50
N LEU A 57 1.63 -13.89 1.18
CA LEU A 57 2.77 -13.45 1.99
C LEU A 57 2.84 -11.94 2.12
N ILE A 58 2.74 -11.21 1.00
CA ILE A 58 2.78 -9.75 0.98
C ILE A 58 1.61 -9.16 1.79
N ASN A 59 0.41 -9.70 1.61
CA ASN A 59 -0.81 -9.09 2.18
C ASN A 59 -1.13 -9.53 3.61
N LYS A 60 -0.75 -10.74 4.02
CA LYS A 60 -1.15 -11.34 5.30
C LYS A 60 0.01 -11.70 6.21
N GLU A 61 1.21 -11.89 5.68
CA GLU A 61 2.39 -12.37 6.42
C GLU A 61 3.63 -11.54 6.07
N ASN A 62 3.50 -10.21 6.10
CA ASN A 62 4.52 -9.30 5.55
C ASN A 62 5.90 -9.43 6.23
N ASP A 63 5.94 -9.74 7.52
CA ASP A 63 7.21 -9.99 8.24
C ASP A 63 7.98 -11.16 7.61
N TYR A 64 7.30 -12.27 7.33
CA TYR A 64 7.88 -13.41 6.64
C TYR A 64 8.29 -13.09 5.21
N TRP A 65 7.51 -12.25 4.50
CA TRP A 65 7.86 -11.77 3.17
C TRP A 65 9.19 -11.00 3.18
N VAL A 66 9.35 -10.07 4.12
CA VAL A 66 10.58 -9.26 4.26
C VAL A 66 11.79 -10.15 4.55
N GLN A 67 11.65 -11.11 5.45
CA GLN A 67 12.74 -12.05 5.78
C GLN A 67 13.13 -12.93 4.59
N LEU A 68 12.15 -13.40 3.81
CA LEU A 68 12.41 -14.18 2.60
C LEU A 68 13.11 -13.34 1.53
N CYS A 69 12.71 -12.08 1.35
CA CYS A 69 13.38 -11.15 0.43
C CYS A 69 14.83 -10.89 0.87
N ALA A 70 15.08 -10.60 2.14
CA ALA A 70 16.43 -10.40 2.65
C ALA A 70 17.33 -11.62 2.44
N LYS A 71 16.77 -12.83 2.47
CA LYS A 71 17.51 -14.08 2.32
C LYS A 71 17.77 -14.48 0.85
N TYR A 72 16.77 -14.36 0.01
CA TYR A 72 16.80 -14.89 -1.37
C TYR A 72 16.89 -13.82 -2.45
N ASP A 73 16.67 -12.55 -2.10
CA ASP A 73 16.78 -11.41 -3.00
C ASP A 73 17.30 -10.14 -2.28
N PRO A 74 18.48 -10.19 -1.63
CA PRO A 74 19.02 -9.07 -0.85
C PRO A 74 19.28 -7.81 -1.70
N GLU A 75 19.55 -7.99 -3.00
CA GLU A 75 19.76 -6.91 -3.97
C GLU A 75 18.46 -6.42 -4.63
N SER A 76 17.29 -6.96 -4.24
CA SER A 76 15.97 -6.63 -4.81
C SER A 76 15.87 -6.86 -6.34
N LYS A 77 16.64 -7.79 -6.88
CA LYS A 77 16.73 -8.13 -8.30
C LYS A 77 15.47 -8.85 -8.81
N TYR A 78 14.86 -9.70 -7.99
CA TYR A 78 13.73 -10.57 -8.36
C TYR A 78 12.38 -10.08 -7.82
N VAL A 79 12.36 -9.47 -6.64
CA VAL A 79 11.21 -8.81 -6.02
C VAL A 79 10.68 -7.72 -6.92
N ALA A 80 11.54 -6.99 -7.65
CA ALA A 80 11.12 -6.02 -8.66
C ALA A 80 10.33 -6.64 -9.84
N ILE A 81 10.60 -7.91 -10.17
CA ILE A 81 9.93 -8.67 -11.24
C ILE A 81 8.58 -9.19 -10.73
N PHE A 82 8.52 -9.72 -9.51
CA PHE A 82 7.26 -10.15 -8.89
C PHE A 82 6.37 -8.97 -8.49
N SER A 83 6.96 -7.85 -8.06
CA SER A 83 6.23 -6.60 -7.84
C SER A 83 5.68 -6.10 -9.16
N ALA A 84 6.39 -6.18 -10.29
CA ALA A 84 5.82 -5.85 -11.60
C ALA A 84 4.65 -6.79 -12.03
N ILE A 85 4.60 -8.02 -11.50
CA ILE A 85 3.50 -8.98 -11.71
C ILE A 85 2.33 -8.76 -10.72
N LEU A 86 2.61 -8.18 -9.54
CA LEU A 86 1.64 -7.92 -8.47
C LEU A 86 1.22 -6.44 -8.37
N ASN A 87 1.79 -5.57 -9.18
CA ASN A 87 1.56 -4.14 -9.33
C ASN A 87 1.96 -3.80 -10.79
N THR A 88 1.17 -3.23 -11.72
CA THR A 88 0.05 -2.25 -11.66
C THR A 88 0.02 -1.30 -10.45
N ILE A 89 1.18 -1.11 -9.82
CA ILE A 89 1.60 0.09 -9.12
C ILE A 89 2.99 0.37 -9.66
N LYS A 90 3.04 1.50 -10.35
CA LYS A 90 4.05 2.00 -11.27
C LYS A 90 5.46 2.00 -10.65
N MET A 91 6.46 1.71 -11.47
CA MET A 91 7.39 2.73 -11.99
C MET A 91 8.52 2.11 -12.83
N LYS A 92 8.81 2.75 -13.97
CA LYS A 92 10.08 2.74 -14.72
C LYS A 92 9.99 3.83 -15.81
N PRO A 93 11.11 4.29 -16.38
CA PRO A 93 12.35 4.85 -15.81
C PRO A 93 12.66 6.21 -16.52
N ILE A 94 13.85 6.79 -16.38
CA ILE A 94 14.60 7.69 -17.33
C ILE A 94 15.68 8.41 -16.47
N ILE A 95 16.99 8.11 -16.52
CA ILE A 95 18.05 8.29 -17.55
C ILE A 95 18.46 9.77 -17.79
N PHE A 96 19.78 10.02 -17.65
CA PHE A 96 20.61 11.20 -18.06
C PHE A 96 20.51 12.48 -17.19
N LEU A 97 21.55 13.23 -16.80
CA LEU A 97 22.95 13.39 -17.27
C LEU A 97 23.80 14.19 -16.25
N CYS A 98 25.02 13.69 -15.97
CA CYS A 98 26.31 14.31 -15.54
C CYS A 98 26.54 15.23 -14.30
N LEU A 99 27.57 14.78 -13.56
CA LEU A 99 28.71 15.48 -12.91
C LEU A 99 28.63 15.92 -11.42
N CYS A 100 29.19 15.03 -10.57
CA CYS A 100 29.92 15.24 -9.30
C CYS A 100 29.22 16.07 -8.20
N VAL A 101 28.94 15.59 -6.98
CA VAL A 101 29.84 15.13 -5.91
C VAL A 101 28.99 14.37 -4.86
N ILE A 102 29.63 13.46 -4.14
CA ILE A 102 29.09 12.46 -3.20
C ILE A 102 28.21 13.06 -2.10
N SER A 103 27.02 12.49 -1.91
CA SER A 103 26.32 12.44 -0.62
C SER A 103 25.41 11.21 -0.62
N PHE A 104 25.84 10.14 0.06
CA PHE A 104 24.97 9.02 0.39
C PHE A 104 23.89 9.52 1.36
N VAL A 105 22.68 9.77 0.85
CA VAL A 105 21.50 9.88 1.70
C VAL A 105 21.02 8.45 1.97
N VAL A 106 21.39 7.92 3.14
CA VAL A 106 20.78 6.71 3.69
C VAL A 106 19.28 7.00 3.86
N ALA A 107 18.44 6.36 3.05
CA ALA A 107 16.99 6.44 3.18
C ALA A 107 16.57 5.84 4.53
N LYS A 108 16.20 6.69 5.49
CA LYS A 108 15.54 6.26 6.73
C LYS A 108 14.23 5.55 6.36
N PRO A 109 13.81 4.51 7.10
CA PRO A 109 12.48 3.92 6.90
C PRO A 109 11.45 5.04 6.99
N ALA A 110 10.56 5.11 5.99
CA ALA A 110 9.57 6.18 5.91
C ALA A 110 8.68 6.15 7.17
N GLU A 111 8.69 7.24 7.94
CA GLU A 111 7.81 7.43 9.08
C GLU A 111 6.35 7.29 8.61
N GLN A 112 5.61 6.34 9.18
CA GLN A 112 4.18 6.17 8.91
C GLN A 112 3.35 6.90 9.96
N TYR A 113 2.11 7.28 9.61
CA TYR A 113 1.14 7.72 10.61
C TYR A 113 0.76 6.56 11.54
N THR A 114 0.24 6.89 12.72
CA THR A 114 -0.21 5.86 13.68
C THR A 114 -1.28 4.96 13.06
N ASP A 115 -1.21 3.67 13.36
CA ASP A 115 -2.18 2.64 12.95
C ASP A 115 -3.30 2.45 13.99
N LYS A 116 -3.29 3.21 15.09
CA LYS A 116 -4.24 3.12 16.21
C LYS A 116 -5.71 3.18 15.77
N PHE A 117 -5.98 3.86 14.66
CA PHE A 117 -7.33 4.06 14.12
C PHE A 117 -7.58 3.31 12.81
N ASP A 118 -6.73 2.36 12.42
CA ASP A 118 -6.87 1.61 11.17
C ASP A 118 -8.06 0.64 11.17
N SER A 119 -8.56 0.26 12.36
CA SER A 119 -9.77 -0.56 12.51
C SER A 119 -11.07 0.25 12.42
N PHE A 120 -11.00 1.55 12.16
CA PHE A 120 -12.14 2.44 12.08
C PHE A 120 -12.94 2.22 10.79
N ASP A 121 -14.26 2.04 10.90
CA ASP A 121 -15.10 1.71 9.74
C ASP A 121 -15.45 2.96 8.91
N VAL A 122 -14.61 3.20 7.90
CA VAL A 122 -14.82 4.27 6.92
C VAL A 122 -16.15 4.16 6.18
N LYS A 123 -16.65 2.94 5.96
CA LYS A 123 -17.91 2.71 5.24
C LYS A 123 -19.10 3.16 6.06
N GLU A 124 -19.10 2.93 7.37
CA GLU A 124 -20.15 3.41 8.27
C GLU A 124 -20.25 4.95 8.22
N ILE A 125 -19.11 5.66 8.23
CA ILE A 125 -19.08 7.12 8.21
C ILE A 125 -19.66 7.66 6.92
N ILE A 126 -19.18 7.20 5.76
CA ILE A 126 -19.62 7.74 4.46
C ILE A 126 -21.06 7.38 4.12
N THR A 127 -21.62 6.33 4.73
CA THR A 127 -23.04 5.97 4.58
C THR A 127 -23.94 6.74 5.54
N ASN A 128 -23.40 7.20 6.68
CA ASN A 128 -24.10 8.04 7.64
C ASN A 128 -23.73 9.53 7.44
N ARG A 129 -24.51 10.24 6.62
CA ARG A 129 -24.28 11.66 6.31
C ARG A 129 -24.12 12.55 7.56
N ARG A 130 -24.85 12.28 8.64
CA ARG A 130 -24.72 13.06 9.89
C ARG A 130 -23.33 12.89 10.51
N LEU A 131 -22.82 11.66 10.53
CA LEU A 131 -21.49 11.37 11.04
C LEU A 131 -20.40 11.94 10.13
N LEU A 132 -20.52 11.73 8.81
CA LEU A 132 -19.62 12.29 7.81
C LEU A 132 -19.49 13.82 7.95
N VAL A 133 -20.62 14.52 8.03
CA VAL A 133 -20.63 16.00 8.17
C VAL A 133 -19.98 16.45 9.48
N ALA A 134 -20.09 15.69 10.57
CA ALA A 134 -19.40 16.01 11.81
C ALA A 134 -17.87 15.95 11.64
N TYR A 135 -17.36 14.93 10.95
CA TYR A 135 -15.93 14.82 10.60
C TYR A 135 -15.49 15.95 9.66
N ILE A 136 -16.25 16.25 8.61
CA ILE A 136 -15.96 17.35 7.67
C ILE A 136 -15.88 18.68 8.42
N LYS A 137 -16.86 18.98 9.28
CA LYS A 137 -16.85 20.21 10.07
C LYS A 137 -15.67 20.28 11.04
N CYS A 138 -15.27 19.18 11.66
CA CYS A 138 -14.05 19.13 12.47
C CYS A 138 -12.82 19.55 11.65
N VAL A 139 -12.60 18.95 10.48
CA VAL A 139 -11.44 19.27 9.63
C VAL A 139 -11.57 20.65 8.97
N LEU A 140 -12.76 21.23 8.85
CA LEU A 140 -12.94 22.60 8.38
C LEU A 140 -12.78 23.66 9.47
N ASP A 141 -12.54 23.29 10.73
CA ASP A 141 -12.59 24.20 11.91
C ASP A 141 -13.98 24.76 12.21
N GLN A 142 -15.04 24.06 11.82
CA GLN A 142 -16.45 24.47 11.99
C GLN A 142 -17.22 23.64 13.03
N GLY A 143 -16.53 22.79 13.78
CA GLY A 143 -17.16 21.90 14.76
C GLY A 143 -16.17 21.20 15.68
N LYS A 144 -16.70 20.46 16.66
CA LYS A 144 -15.90 19.66 17.59
C LYS A 144 -15.29 18.45 16.86
N CYS A 145 -14.08 18.06 17.28
CA CYS A 145 -13.38 16.90 16.77
C CYS A 145 -13.38 15.76 17.79
N SER A 146 -13.66 14.53 17.33
CA SER A 146 -13.30 13.31 18.06
C SER A 146 -11.77 13.13 18.08
N PRO A 147 -11.22 12.21 18.89
CA PRO A 147 -9.79 11.87 18.84
C PRO A 147 -9.32 11.50 17.43
N GLU A 148 -10.10 10.68 16.71
CA GLU A 148 -9.84 10.25 15.33
C GLU A 148 -9.87 11.46 14.38
N GLY A 149 -10.85 12.35 14.55
CA GLY A 149 -10.97 13.55 13.73
C GLY A 149 -9.80 14.53 13.96
N LYS A 150 -9.26 14.61 15.18
CA LYS A 150 -8.06 15.41 15.48
C LYS A 150 -6.83 14.86 14.78
N GLU A 151 -6.64 13.54 14.82
CA GLU A 151 -5.55 12.85 14.13
C GLU A 151 -5.63 13.05 12.61
N LEU A 152 -6.81 12.87 12.02
CA LEU A 152 -7.02 13.14 10.60
C LEU A 152 -6.67 14.60 10.26
N LYS A 153 -7.13 15.53 11.08
CA LYS A 153 -6.92 16.97 10.86
C LYS A 153 -5.46 17.38 10.97
N SER A 154 -4.66 16.77 11.85
CA SER A 154 -3.23 17.10 11.97
C SER A 154 -2.42 16.65 10.75
N HIS A 155 -2.89 15.65 10.02
CA HIS A 155 -2.14 15.03 8.92
C HIS A 155 -2.68 15.33 7.52
N ILE A 156 -3.91 15.84 7.39
CA ILE A 156 -4.59 15.98 6.09
C ILE A 156 -3.83 16.85 5.08
N ARG A 157 -3.17 17.94 5.50
CA ARG A 157 -2.40 18.81 4.60
C ARG A 157 -1.21 18.05 4.01
N GLU A 158 -0.38 17.48 4.87
CA GLU A 158 0.77 16.67 4.46
C GLU A 158 0.33 15.48 3.59
N ALA A 159 -0.73 14.77 4.00
CA ALA A 159 -1.26 13.63 3.28
C ALA A 159 -1.76 13.99 1.87
N VAL A 160 -2.37 15.17 1.68
CA VAL A 160 -2.78 15.64 0.35
C VAL A 160 -1.56 16.00 -0.50
N GLU A 161 -0.60 16.73 0.07
CA GLU A 161 0.62 17.18 -0.63
C GLU A 161 1.51 16.02 -1.08
N ASN A 162 1.62 14.97 -0.25
CA ASN A 162 2.46 13.80 -0.52
C ASN A 162 1.68 12.58 -1.05
N TYR A 163 0.39 12.74 -1.34
CA TYR A 163 -0.47 11.67 -1.83
C TYR A 163 -0.55 10.45 -0.89
N CYS A 164 -0.63 10.71 0.41
CA CYS A 164 -0.73 9.72 1.49
C CYS A 164 0.52 8.82 1.59
N ALA A 165 1.71 9.38 1.33
CA ALA A 165 2.98 8.63 1.33
C ALA A 165 3.22 7.92 2.67
N LYS A 166 2.92 8.60 3.78
CA LYS A 166 3.06 8.10 5.16
C LYS A 166 1.86 7.30 5.67
N CYS A 167 0.78 7.21 4.90
CA CYS A 167 -0.42 6.50 5.32
C CYS A 167 -0.20 4.99 5.31
N THR A 168 -0.85 4.30 6.24
CA THR A 168 -0.95 2.84 6.24
C THR A 168 -1.77 2.34 5.04
N PRO A 169 -1.67 1.05 4.68
CA PRO A 169 -2.50 0.50 3.60
C PRO A 169 -4.01 0.69 3.82
N ALA A 170 -4.49 0.53 5.06
CA ALA A 170 -5.89 0.75 5.43
C ALA A 170 -6.30 2.21 5.22
N GLN A 171 -5.47 3.16 5.68
CA GLN A 171 -5.68 4.58 5.52
C GLN A 171 -5.70 5.01 4.06
N ARG A 172 -4.83 4.46 3.20
CA ARG A 172 -4.83 4.75 1.75
C ARG A 172 -6.14 4.31 1.09
N GLY A 173 -6.60 3.10 1.40
CA GLY A 173 -7.87 2.58 0.91
C GLY A 173 -9.05 3.46 1.36
N GLY A 174 -9.15 3.69 2.66
CA GLY A 174 -10.19 4.53 3.27
C GLY A 174 -10.20 5.96 2.72
N THR A 175 -9.04 6.59 2.62
CA THR A 175 -8.90 7.96 2.10
C THR A 175 -9.42 8.06 0.66
N ARG A 176 -9.08 7.11 -0.22
CA ARG A 176 -9.58 7.11 -1.60
C ARG A 176 -11.10 6.94 -1.65
N THR A 177 -11.67 6.08 -0.81
CA THR A 177 -13.12 5.90 -0.71
C THR A 177 -13.82 7.18 -0.24
N VAL A 178 -13.31 7.84 0.79
CA VAL A 178 -13.86 9.11 1.30
C VAL A 178 -13.76 10.21 0.24
N ILE A 179 -12.59 10.39 -0.37
CA ILE A 179 -12.39 11.41 -1.42
C ILE A 179 -13.33 11.16 -2.60
N ALA A 180 -13.48 9.90 -3.06
CA ALA A 180 -14.42 9.56 -4.12
C ALA A 180 -15.87 9.90 -3.72
N HIS A 181 -16.28 9.59 -2.49
CA HIS A 181 -17.60 9.96 -2.00
C HIS A 181 -17.80 11.48 -1.99
N LEU A 182 -16.82 12.24 -1.46
CA LEU A 182 -16.90 13.70 -1.40
C LEU A 182 -17.02 14.33 -2.79
N ILE A 183 -16.16 13.94 -3.74
CA ILE A 183 -16.18 14.46 -5.12
C ILE A 183 -17.52 14.21 -5.80
N ASN A 184 -18.11 13.03 -5.61
CA ASN A 184 -19.27 12.59 -6.39
C ASN A 184 -20.63 12.83 -5.69
N LYS A 185 -20.65 13.04 -4.37
CA LYS A 185 -21.89 13.11 -3.57
C LYS A 185 -21.97 14.34 -2.66
N GLU A 186 -20.85 14.98 -2.33
CA GLU A 186 -20.79 16.11 -1.40
C GLU A 186 -19.91 17.24 -1.97
N GLU A 187 -20.17 17.65 -3.23
CA GLU A 187 -19.34 18.59 -4.01
C GLU A 187 -19.08 19.91 -3.28
N ASP A 188 -20.07 20.45 -2.58
CA ASP A 188 -19.93 21.68 -1.79
C ASP A 188 -18.89 21.54 -0.67
N TYR A 189 -18.88 20.39 0.02
CA TYR A 189 -17.89 20.11 1.06
C TYR A 189 -16.52 19.80 0.45
N TRP A 190 -16.48 19.11 -0.70
CA TRP A 190 -15.23 18.90 -1.44
C TRP A 190 -14.56 20.23 -1.82
N ASN A 191 -15.35 21.20 -2.30
CA ASN A 191 -14.85 22.52 -2.66
C ASN A 191 -14.32 23.30 -1.45
N GLN A 192 -15.01 23.24 -0.30
CA GLN A 192 -14.53 23.87 0.95
C GLN A 192 -13.24 23.24 1.46
N LEU A 193 -13.15 21.90 1.44
CA LEU A 193 -11.95 21.17 1.87
C LEU A 193 -10.76 21.49 0.95
N THR A 194 -10.99 21.51 -0.36
CA THR A 194 -9.99 21.89 -1.36
C THR A 194 -9.50 23.31 -1.13
N ALA A 195 -10.41 24.28 -0.93
CA ALA A 195 -10.02 25.66 -0.65
C ALA A 195 -9.15 25.81 0.60
N LYS A 196 -9.37 24.97 1.63
CA LYS A 196 -8.61 25.02 2.89
C LYS A 196 -7.24 24.34 2.80
N TYR A 197 -7.16 23.21 2.12
CA TYR A 197 -5.98 22.33 2.16
C TYR A 197 -5.15 22.34 0.87
N ASP A 198 -5.72 22.79 -0.25
CA ASP A 198 -5.09 22.84 -1.56
C ASP A 198 -5.75 23.94 -2.43
N SER A 199 -5.64 25.20 -1.99
CA SER A 199 -6.29 26.35 -2.64
C SER A 199 -5.94 26.49 -4.12
N ASP A 200 -4.70 26.12 -4.48
CA ASP A 200 -4.18 26.18 -5.85
C ASP A 200 -4.57 24.96 -6.70
N ARG A 201 -5.31 24.01 -6.11
CA ARG A 201 -5.72 22.75 -6.73
C ARG A 201 -4.56 21.93 -7.31
N LYS A 202 -3.38 22.03 -6.70
CA LYS A 202 -2.15 21.37 -7.17
C LYS A 202 -2.21 19.86 -7.02
N TYR A 203 -2.89 19.37 -5.99
CA TYR A 203 -2.94 17.96 -5.62
C TYR A 203 -4.33 17.34 -5.84
N THR A 204 -5.38 18.07 -5.47
CA THR A 204 -6.79 17.68 -5.55
C THR A 204 -7.24 17.41 -6.98
N LYS A 205 -6.71 18.13 -7.98
CA LYS A 205 -7.01 17.88 -9.41
C LYS A 205 -6.70 16.44 -9.85
N LYS A 206 -5.64 15.84 -9.31
CA LYS A 206 -5.28 14.45 -9.60
C LYS A 206 -6.32 13.49 -9.01
N TYR A 207 -6.78 13.74 -7.79
CA TYR A 207 -7.87 12.97 -7.18
C TYR A 207 -9.18 13.12 -7.96
N GLU A 208 -9.53 14.34 -8.37
CA GLU A 208 -10.71 14.59 -9.21
C GLU A 208 -10.64 13.79 -10.52
N THR A 209 -9.48 13.78 -11.18
CA THR A 209 -9.28 13.03 -12.43
C THR A 209 -9.39 11.51 -12.21
N GLU A 210 -8.87 10.99 -11.10
CA GLU A 210 -8.84 9.56 -10.81
C GLU A 210 -10.17 9.01 -10.25
N LEU A 211 -10.93 9.82 -9.52
CA LEU A 211 -12.03 9.34 -8.66
C LEU A 211 -13.39 9.92 -9.01
N ARG A 212 -13.46 10.96 -9.85
CA ARG A 212 -14.74 11.42 -10.38
C ARG A 212 -15.31 10.29 -11.24
N ALA A 213 -16.45 9.75 -10.82
CA ALA A 213 -17.21 8.88 -11.70
C ALA A 213 -17.56 9.73 -12.93
N ALA A 214 -17.32 9.23 -14.13
CA ALA A 214 -17.93 9.84 -15.31
C ALA A 214 -19.41 9.98 -14.98
N LYS A 215 -19.93 11.21 -14.97
CA LYS A 215 -21.37 11.45 -14.95
C LYS A 215 -21.89 10.60 -16.11
N GLN A 216 -22.46 9.45 -15.82
CA GLN A 216 -23.22 8.71 -16.80
C GLN A 216 -24.32 9.69 -17.21
N LEU A 217 -24.24 10.12 -18.47
CA LEU A 217 -25.32 10.80 -19.18
C LEU A 217 -26.61 10.01 -19.02
#